data_AF-A0A6L7RYK8-F1
#
_entry.id   AF-A0A6L7RYK8-F1
#
_cell.length_a   1.000
_cell.length_b   1.000
_cell.length_c   1.000
_cell.angle_alpha   90.00
_cell.angle_beta   90.00
_cell.angle_gamma   90.00
#
_symmetry.space_group_name_H-M   'P 1'
#
loop_
_entity.id
_entity.type
_entity.pdbx_description
1 polymer ?
#
loop_
_entity_poly.entity_id
_entity_poly.type
_entity_poly.pdbx_seq_one_letter_code
_entity_poly.pdbx_strand_id
1 'polypeptide(L)'
;MTVSKAPLGIMNVYATPASLKRRVGIADTSHDATLWHLLHVASRIVDGFCGRRFYVSTESKRFDVRDRNGVHVDDLIEVAQVVEDWDGDGVFERVRHRSEYVLYPLDANPTSPHGLPFHVIRTSRRSSLRCFPSGRAAVQVSGRWGYRSHCVSLGAYVSNSGAQLTAASRSVRVDDDAGLMAGQTIFIDHEQMFVKQVGSSLINVVRGVNGTPATNHLDGSEVKVLQFPAEVVEATLLTAVDRWRRRDGIASRSHALDGSPSTLYDPSEDVKRLLGPYRRFSI
;
A
#
# COMPACT_ATOMS: atom_id res chain seq x y z
N MET A 1 -25.12 -4.64 17.21
CA MET A 1 -24.50 -5.26 16.02
C MET A 1 -23.01 -5.39 16.27
N THR A 2 -22.48 -6.60 16.36
CA THR A 2 -21.03 -6.84 16.47
C THR A 2 -20.37 -6.40 15.17
N VAL A 3 -19.58 -5.34 15.20
CA VAL A 3 -18.86 -4.84 14.02
C VAL A 3 -17.92 -5.93 13.52
N SER A 4 -17.94 -6.20 12.21
CA SER A 4 -17.11 -7.24 11.60
C SER A 4 -15.63 -7.02 11.89
N LYS A 5 -14.94 -8.05 12.36
CA LYS A 5 -13.49 -8.04 12.59
C LYS A 5 -12.77 -8.73 11.43
N ALA A 6 -11.70 -8.11 10.92
CA ALA A 6 -10.85 -8.75 9.92
C ALA A 6 -10.31 -10.11 10.42
N PRO A 7 -10.44 -11.19 9.63
CA PRO A 7 -9.78 -12.47 9.88
C PRO A 7 -8.26 -12.35 10.01
N LEU A 8 -7.61 -13.37 10.58
CA LEU A 8 -6.14 -13.44 10.62
C LEU A 8 -5.58 -13.54 9.19
N GLY A 9 -4.45 -12.89 8.93
CA GLY A 9 -3.79 -12.87 7.62
C GLY A 9 -4.38 -11.89 6.59
N ILE A 10 -5.56 -11.32 6.84
CA ILE A 10 -6.16 -10.31 5.94
C ILE A 10 -5.68 -8.91 6.32
N MET A 11 -5.00 -8.26 5.39
CA MET A 11 -4.50 -6.88 5.49
C MET A 11 -4.37 -6.23 4.10
N ASN A 12 -4.06 -4.93 4.07
CA ASN A 12 -3.80 -4.14 2.85
C ASN A 12 -4.91 -4.25 1.78
N VAL A 13 -6.17 -4.11 2.23
CA VAL A 13 -7.33 -3.96 1.35
C VAL A 13 -7.45 -2.49 0.91
N TYR A 14 -7.88 -2.25 -0.32
CA TYR A 14 -8.03 -0.90 -0.87
C TYR A 14 -9.42 -0.30 -0.68
N ALA A 15 -10.38 -1.10 -0.22
CA ALA A 15 -11.72 -0.64 0.06
C ALA A 15 -12.24 -1.22 1.38
N THR A 16 -13.27 -0.58 1.95
CA THR A 16 -13.81 -0.98 3.25
C THR A 16 -14.90 -2.05 3.10
N PRO A 17 -15.00 -3.01 4.03
CA PRO A 17 -16.08 -4.01 4.04
C PRO A 17 -17.46 -3.36 4.14
N ALA A 18 -17.58 -2.23 4.84
CA ALA A 18 -18.82 -1.45 4.91
C ALA A 18 -19.25 -0.94 3.53
N SER A 19 -18.30 -0.47 2.69
CA SER A 19 -18.60 -0.03 1.33
C SER A 19 -19.02 -1.20 0.44
N LEU A 20 -18.37 -2.36 0.58
CA LEU A 20 -18.77 -3.56 -0.16
C LEU A 20 -20.16 -4.02 0.23
N LYS A 21 -20.48 -4.13 1.53
CA LYS A 21 -21.81 -4.49 2.05
C LYS A 21 -22.91 -3.63 1.46
N ARG A 22 -22.72 -2.31 1.42
CA ARG A 22 -23.67 -1.37 0.80
C ARG A 22 -23.92 -1.68 -0.68
N ARG A 23 -22.89 -2.06 -1.44
CA ARG A 23 -23.01 -2.39 -2.87
C ARG A 23 -23.73 -3.70 -3.15
N VAL A 24 -23.53 -4.69 -2.28
CA VAL A 24 -24.16 -6.02 -2.43
C VAL A 24 -25.49 -6.15 -1.70
N GLY A 25 -25.91 -5.14 -0.92
CA GLY A 25 -27.18 -5.12 -0.21
C GLY A 25 -27.22 -6.02 1.04
N ILE A 26 -26.09 -6.24 1.71
CA ILE A 26 -26.00 -7.09 2.92
C ILE A 26 -25.96 -6.23 4.17
N ALA A 27 -26.88 -6.46 5.09
CA ALA A 27 -26.96 -5.77 6.38
C ALA A 27 -26.43 -6.59 7.56
N ASP A 28 -26.46 -7.92 7.46
CA ASP A 28 -26.03 -8.82 8.53
C ASP A 28 -24.50 -8.99 8.61
N THR A 29 -24.04 -9.84 9.54
CA THR A 29 -22.62 -10.15 9.80
C THR A 29 -22.22 -11.57 9.40
N SER A 30 -23.15 -12.37 8.87
CA SER A 30 -22.92 -13.79 8.59
C SER A 30 -21.89 -14.02 7.48
N HIS A 31 -21.77 -13.05 6.56
CA HIS A 31 -20.89 -13.13 5.40
C HIS A 31 -19.57 -12.37 5.55
N ASP A 32 -19.30 -11.82 6.74
CA ASP A 32 -18.22 -10.86 6.91
C ASP A 32 -16.84 -11.42 6.59
N ALA A 33 -16.54 -12.62 7.05
CA ALA A 33 -15.27 -13.29 6.76
C ALA A 33 -15.06 -13.46 5.25
N THR A 34 -16.11 -13.81 4.52
CA THR A 34 -16.10 -13.96 3.07
C THR A 34 -15.88 -12.62 2.36
N LEU A 35 -16.58 -11.57 2.80
CA LEU A 35 -16.42 -10.22 2.24
C LEU A 35 -15.01 -9.68 2.44
N TRP A 36 -14.41 -9.92 3.61
CA TRP A 36 -13.01 -9.59 3.87
C TRP A 36 -12.05 -10.32 2.93
N HIS A 37 -12.26 -11.62 2.73
CA HIS A 37 -11.43 -12.39 1.81
C HIS A 37 -11.57 -11.88 0.38
N LEU A 38 -12.80 -11.62 -0.08
CA LEU A 38 -13.05 -11.07 -1.41
C LEU A 38 -12.36 -9.72 -1.62
N LEU A 39 -12.41 -8.81 -0.65
CA LEU A 39 -11.70 -7.53 -0.72
C LEU A 39 -10.19 -7.75 -0.79
N HIS A 40 -9.64 -8.65 0.03
CA HIS A 40 -8.22 -8.96 -0.01
C HIS A 40 -7.79 -9.45 -1.39
N VAL A 41 -8.47 -10.46 -1.93
CA VAL A 41 -8.10 -10.99 -3.25
C VAL A 41 -8.37 -9.97 -4.36
N ALA A 42 -9.44 -9.18 -4.28
CA ALA A 42 -9.70 -8.10 -5.24
C ALA A 42 -8.56 -7.06 -5.25
N SER A 43 -8.06 -6.65 -4.08
CA SER A 43 -6.91 -5.75 -4.00
C SER A 43 -5.64 -6.37 -4.59
N ARG A 44 -5.42 -7.69 -4.41
CA ARG A 44 -4.30 -8.40 -5.05
C ARG A 44 -4.44 -8.49 -6.57
N ILE A 45 -5.65 -8.64 -7.11
CA ILE A 45 -5.91 -8.58 -8.56
C ILE A 45 -5.54 -7.20 -9.10
N VAL A 46 -5.99 -6.14 -8.43
CA VAL A 46 -5.71 -4.77 -8.86
C VAL A 46 -4.20 -4.52 -8.92
N ASP A 47 -3.45 -5.03 -7.93
CA ASP A 47 -1.98 -4.98 -7.96
C ASP A 47 -1.40 -5.73 -9.17
N GLY A 48 -1.86 -6.96 -9.41
CA GLY A 48 -1.41 -7.79 -10.53
C GLY A 48 -1.71 -7.16 -11.89
N PHE A 49 -2.90 -6.57 -12.05
CA PHE A 49 -3.30 -5.88 -13.28
C PHE A 49 -2.46 -4.63 -13.53
N CYS A 50 -2.21 -3.84 -12.50
CA CYS A 50 -1.43 -2.62 -12.60
C CYS A 50 0.09 -2.87 -12.63
N GLY A 51 0.56 -4.07 -12.29
CA GLY A 51 1.99 -4.39 -12.18
C GLY A 51 2.69 -3.60 -11.07
N ARG A 52 1.96 -3.18 -10.04
CA ARG A 52 2.47 -2.37 -8.92
C ARG A 52 1.62 -2.57 -7.65
N ARG A 53 2.05 -1.99 -6.53
CA ARG A 53 1.33 -2.06 -5.24
C ARG A 53 0.92 -0.66 -4.80
N PHE A 54 -0.30 -0.52 -4.29
CA PHE A 54 -0.83 0.78 -3.83
C PHE A 54 -0.66 1.00 -2.32
N TYR A 55 -0.58 -0.06 -1.52
CA TYR A 55 -0.21 0.07 -0.11
C TYR A 55 1.27 0.43 0.03
N VAL A 56 1.60 1.08 1.14
CA VAL A 56 2.95 1.55 1.45
C VAL A 56 3.69 0.49 2.24
N SER A 57 4.90 0.11 1.85
CA SER A 57 5.80 -0.71 2.66
C SER A 57 7.14 -0.06 2.91
N THR A 58 7.78 -0.40 4.03
CA THR A 58 9.10 0.08 4.43
C THR A 58 10.07 -1.09 4.38
N GLU A 59 10.97 -1.08 3.39
CA GLU A 59 11.84 -2.22 3.08
C GLU A 59 13.19 -1.76 2.50
N SER A 60 14.20 -2.61 2.61
CA SER A 60 15.46 -2.49 1.88
C SER A 60 15.44 -3.40 0.65
N LYS A 61 15.60 -2.81 -0.53
CA LYS A 61 15.59 -3.52 -1.82
C LYS A 61 16.93 -3.36 -2.53
N ARG A 62 17.37 -4.44 -3.18
CA ARG A 62 18.59 -4.46 -4.00
C ARG A 62 18.22 -4.37 -5.48
N PHE A 63 19.01 -3.61 -6.23
CA PHE A 63 18.76 -3.31 -7.64
C PHE A 63 19.97 -3.62 -8.50
N ASP A 64 19.70 -4.19 -9.67
CA ASP A 64 20.68 -4.30 -10.73
C ASP A 64 20.91 -2.92 -11.37
N VAL A 65 22.16 -2.60 -11.67
CA VAL A 65 22.53 -1.36 -12.35
C VAL A 65 23.03 -1.71 -13.75
N ARG A 66 22.17 -1.48 -14.74
CA ARG A 66 22.48 -1.70 -16.17
C ARG A 66 23.11 -0.48 -16.83
N ASP A 67 22.66 0.71 -16.45
CA ASP A 67 23.22 2.00 -16.88
C ASP A 67 23.81 2.71 -15.67
N ARG A 68 25.10 3.02 -15.70
CA ARG A 68 25.79 3.69 -14.59
C ARG A 68 25.29 5.12 -14.36
N ASN A 69 24.50 5.69 -15.28
CA ASN A 69 23.91 7.02 -15.11
C ASN A 69 22.68 7.04 -14.21
N GLY A 70 22.06 5.89 -13.94
CA GLY A 70 20.91 5.83 -13.04
C GLY A 70 20.41 4.42 -12.75
N VAL A 71 19.78 4.28 -11.59
CA VAL A 71 19.22 3.03 -11.11
C VAL A 71 17.71 3.08 -11.28
N HIS A 72 17.16 2.13 -12.05
CA HIS A 72 15.71 1.93 -12.13
C HIS A 72 15.25 1.19 -10.87
N VAL A 73 14.25 1.75 -10.21
CA VAL A 73 13.72 1.24 -8.95
C VAL A 73 12.23 0.90 -9.07
N ASP A 74 11.73 0.16 -8.08
CA ASP A 74 10.29 -0.02 -7.87
C ASP A 74 9.63 1.31 -7.53
N ASP A 75 8.29 1.33 -7.43
CA ASP A 75 7.54 2.52 -7.05
C ASP A 75 8.02 3.02 -5.67
N LEU A 76 8.83 4.08 -5.67
CA LEU A 76 9.53 4.63 -4.52
C LEU A 76 8.85 5.91 -4.07
N ILE A 77 8.49 5.98 -2.80
CA ILE A 77 7.86 7.14 -2.17
C ILE A 77 8.92 8.01 -1.52
N GLU A 78 9.85 7.38 -0.80
CA GLU A 78 10.84 8.08 0.00
C GLU A 78 12.09 7.22 0.18
N VAL A 79 13.26 7.85 0.11
CA VAL A 79 14.54 7.20 0.37
C VAL A 79 14.96 7.47 1.81
N ALA A 80 15.21 6.41 2.57
CA ALA A 80 15.88 6.49 3.86
C ALA A 80 17.40 6.41 3.69
N GLN A 81 17.90 5.48 2.88
CA GLN A 81 19.33 5.33 2.62
C GLN A 81 19.59 4.71 1.25
N VAL A 82 20.67 5.12 0.59
CA VAL A 82 21.22 4.46 -0.59
C VAL A 82 22.63 3.99 -0.24
N VAL A 83 22.90 2.72 -0.46
CA VAL A 83 24.23 2.13 -0.30
C VAL A 83 24.66 1.38 -1.56
N GLU A 84 25.95 1.34 -1.80
CA GLU A 84 26.58 0.88 -3.04
C GLU A 84 27.64 -0.16 -2.76
N ASP A 85 27.67 -1.18 -3.63
CA ASP A 85 28.68 -2.23 -3.69
C ASP A 85 29.53 -1.97 -4.95
N TRP A 86 30.79 -1.56 -4.76
CA TRP A 86 31.67 -1.15 -5.87
C TRP A 86 32.60 -2.25 -6.35
N ASP A 87 32.94 -3.22 -5.51
CA ASP A 87 33.81 -4.34 -5.86
C ASP A 87 33.05 -5.63 -6.21
N GLY A 88 31.74 -5.65 -5.98
CA GLY A 88 30.82 -6.71 -6.37
C GLY A 88 30.86 -7.92 -5.46
N ASP A 89 31.34 -7.78 -4.22
CA ASP A 89 31.45 -8.89 -3.26
C ASP A 89 30.16 -9.12 -2.44
N GLY A 90 29.15 -8.25 -2.60
CA GLY A 90 27.88 -8.31 -1.91
C GLY A 90 27.85 -7.61 -0.56
N VAL A 91 28.97 -7.00 -0.14
CA VAL A 91 29.07 -6.04 0.96
C VAL A 91 28.81 -4.64 0.38
N PHE A 92 28.20 -3.76 1.18
CA PHE A 92 27.87 -2.40 0.77
C PHE A 92 28.66 -1.43 1.63
N GLU A 93 29.83 -1.01 1.15
CA GLU A 93 30.76 -0.19 1.95
C GLU A 93 30.38 1.29 1.91
N ARG A 94 29.67 1.70 0.86
CA ARG A 94 29.53 3.11 0.55
C ARG A 94 28.11 3.60 0.67
N VAL A 95 27.91 4.64 1.47
CA VAL A 95 26.66 5.41 1.50
C VAL A 95 26.68 6.49 0.41
N ARG A 96 25.61 6.58 -0.39
CA ARG A 96 25.35 7.72 -1.27
C ARG A 96 24.42 8.71 -0.57
N HIS A 97 24.86 9.95 -0.41
CA HIS A 97 24.14 10.99 0.33
C HIS A 97 23.08 11.70 -0.51
N ARG A 98 22.09 12.32 0.15
CA ARG A 98 20.94 12.98 -0.50
C ARG A 98 21.31 14.02 -1.55
N SER A 99 22.43 14.74 -1.37
CA SER A 99 22.93 15.76 -2.31
C SER A 99 23.56 15.17 -3.57
N GLU A 100 23.92 13.89 -3.55
CA GLU A 100 24.63 13.19 -4.63
C GLU A 100 23.68 12.52 -5.63
N TYR A 101 22.38 12.50 -5.35
CA TYR A 101 21.38 11.95 -6.25
C TYR A 101 20.14 12.83 -6.39
N VAL A 102 19.47 12.65 -7.53
CA VAL A 102 18.17 13.24 -7.86
C VAL A 102 17.21 12.09 -8.16
N LEU A 103 15.97 12.22 -7.69
CA LEU A 103 14.91 11.26 -7.91
C LEU A 103 14.05 11.70 -9.10
N TYR A 104 13.65 10.74 -9.92
CA TYR A 104 12.79 10.96 -11.09
C TYR A 104 11.52 10.12 -11.00
N PRO A 105 10.36 10.61 -11.49
CA PRO A 105 10.22 11.84 -12.26
C PRO A 105 10.43 13.08 -11.37
N LEU A 106 10.84 14.18 -11.97
CA LEU A 106 10.92 15.45 -11.23
C LEU A 106 9.50 15.83 -10.81
N ASP A 107 9.39 16.49 -9.65
CA ASP A 107 8.11 16.97 -9.11
C ASP A 107 7.05 15.88 -8.85
N ALA A 108 7.47 14.62 -8.73
CA ALA A 108 6.56 13.48 -8.52
C ALA A 108 5.66 13.63 -7.28
N ASN A 109 6.19 14.25 -6.22
CA ASN A 109 5.51 14.51 -4.93
C ASN A 109 4.61 13.33 -4.44
N PRO A 110 5.19 12.17 -4.09
CA PRO A 110 4.43 10.95 -3.81
C PRO A 110 3.54 11.01 -2.55
N THR A 111 3.53 12.10 -1.78
CA THR A 111 2.65 12.32 -0.62
C THR A 111 1.40 13.14 -0.96
N SER A 112 1.34 13.70 -2.18
CA SER A 112 0.20 14.44 -2.72
C SER A 112 -0.91 13.50 -3.22
N PRO A 113 -2.20 13.91 -3.22
CA PRO A 113 -3.29 13.10 -3.77
C PRO A 113 -3.11 12.75 -5.25
N HIS A 114 -2.43 13.63 -6.01
CA HIS A 114 -2.12 13.43 -7.44
C HIS A 114 -0.65 13.11 -7.69
N GLY A 115 0.08 12.77 -6.63
CA GLY A 115 1.50 12.41 -6.71
C GLY A 115 1.75 11.11 -7.48
N LEU A 116 2.95 11.01 -8.03
CA LEU A 116 3.50 9.82 -8.68
C LEU A 116 4.66 9.28 -7.83
N PRO A 117 4.94 7.97 -7.89
CA PRO A 117 6.14 7.42 -7.28
C PRO A 117 7.39 7.78 -8.11
N PHE A 118 8.52 7.85 -7.44
CA PHE A 118 9.82 7.85 -8.09
C PHE A 118 10.12 6.45 -8.66
N HIS A 119 10.78 6.39 -9.81
CA HIS A 119 11.15 5.14 -10.49
C HIS A 119 12.59 5.13 -11.01
N VAL A 120 13.31 6.25 -10.91
CA VAL A 120 14.76 6.30 -11.22
C VAL A 120 15.49 7.15 -10.19
N ILE A 121 16.65 6.66 -9.75
CA ILE A 121 17.63 7.44 -8.99
C ILE A 121 18.80 7.76 -9.92
N ARG A 122 19.10 9.04 -10.14
CA ARG A 122 20.21 9.49 -10.99
C ARG A 122 21.26 10.24 -10.19
N THR A 123 22.51 10.19 -10.66
CA THR A 123 23.58 11.00 -10.08
C THR A 123 23.27 12.49 -10.26
N SER A 124 23.42 13.26 -9.19
CA SER A 124 23.25 14.72 -9.21
C SER A 124 24.40 15.38 -9.96
N ARG A 125 24.11 16.46 -10.71
CA ARG A 125 25.15 17.28 -11.37
C ARG A 125 26.14 17.93 -10.40
N ARG A 126 25.75 18.05 -9.12
CA ARG A 126 26.57 18.62 -8.04
C ARG A 126 27.38 17.55 -7.28
N SER A 127 27.17 16.27 -7.58
CA SER A 127 27.93 15.21 -6.94
C SER A 127 29.38 15.25 -7.40
N SER A 128 30.31 14.94 -6.49
CA SER A 128 31.69 14.62 -6.85
C SER A 128 31.78 13.29 -7.62
N LEU A 129 30.71 12.50 -7.62
CA LEU A 129 30.60 11.25 -8.35
C LEU A 129 30.12 11.45 -9.76
N ARG A 130 30.63 10.57 -10.63
CA ARG A 130 30.26 10.54 -12.03
C ARG A 130 29.15 9.52 -12.31
N CYS A 131 29.05 8.43 -11.55
CA CYS A 131 28.15 7.32 -11.88
C CYS A 131 27.87 6.37 -10.70
N PHE A 132 26.97 5.40 -10.89
CA PHE A 132 26.70 4.25 -9.99
C PHE A 132 27.61 3.05 -10.32
N PRO A 133 27.85 2.13 -9.37
CA PRO A 133 28.48 0.85 -9.70
C PRO A 133 27.59 0.06 -10.66
N SER A 134 28.19 -0.65 -11.62
CA SER A 134 27.47 -1.50 -12.58
C SER A 134 27.50 -2.94 -12.12
N GLY A 135 26.39 -3.66 -12.26
CA GLY A 135 26.36 -5.07 -11.90
C GLY A 135 25.02 -5.51 -11.34
N ARG A 136 24.96 -6.78 -10.94
CA ARG A 136 23.78 -7.34 -10.27
C ARG A 136 23.77 -6.91 -8.82
N ALA A 137 22.60 -6.53 -8.31
CA ALA A 137 22.41 -6.11 -6.92
C ALA A 137 23.41 -5.05 -6.41
N ALA A 138 24.01 -4.25 -7.30
CA ALA A 138 25.10 -3.32 -6.98
C ALA A 138 24.67 -2.11 -6.13
N VAL A 139 23.36 -1.86 -6.02
CA VAL A 139 22.80 -0.76 -5.21
C VAL A 139 21.68 -1.30 -4.34
N GLN A 140 21.73 -0.96 -3.04
CA GLN A 140 20.64 -1.21 -2.11
C GLN A 140 20.01 0.11 -1.68
N VAL A 141 18.68 0.18 -1.76
CA VAL A 141 17.89 1.33 -1.33
C VAL A 141 16.98 0.89 -0.19
N SER A 142 17.16 1.53 0.96
CA SER A 142 16.24 1.45 2.09
C SER A 142 15.26 2.61 1.98
N GLY A 143 13.96 2.35 2.07
CA GLY A 143 12.98 3.40 1.89
C GLY A 143 11.54 2.92 2.00
N ARG A 144 10.62 3.82 1.65
CA ARG A 144 9.19 3.53 1.54
C ARG A 144 8.80 3.30 0.09
N TRP A 145 8.07 2.22 -0.16
CA TRP A 145 7.69 1.72 -1.47
C TRP A 145 6.16 1.66 -1.59
N GLY A 146 5.65 1.86 -2.79
CA GLY A 146 4.22 1.87 -3.09
C GLY A 146 3.87 3.01 -4.05
N TYR A 147 2.64 3.01 -4.57
CA TYR A 147 2.24 4.01 -5.56
C TYR A 147 2.31 5.45 -5.02
N ARG A 148 1.78 5.69 -3.82
CA ARG A 148 1.85 6.99 -3.12
C ARG A 148 1.53 6.82 -1.63
N SER A 149 1.92 7.78 -0.80
CA SER A 149 1.53 7.85 0.62
C SER A 149 0.79 9.14 0.92
N HIS A 150 -0.37 9.32 0.28
CA HIS A 150 -1.25 10.43 0.62
C HIS A 150 -2.03 10.11 1.89
N CYS A 151 -1.70 10.78 2.99
CA CYS A 151 -2.37 10.60 4.27
C CYS A 151 -3.21 11.84 4.61
N VAL A 152 -4.40 11.62 5.15
CA VAL A 152 -5.32 12.68 5.56
C VAL A 152 -5.52 12.59 7.07
N SER A 153 -5.44 13.74 7.75
CA SER A 153 -5.84 13.86 9.15
C SER A 153 -7.36 13.96 9.24
N LEU A 154 -7.95 13.16 10.12
CA LEU A 154 -9.38 13.17 10.39
C LEU A 154 -9.73 13.90 11.68
N GLY A 155 -8.75 14.52 12.35
CA GLY A 155 -8.95 15.11 13.68
C GLY A 155 -9.03 14.08 14.82
N ALA A 156 -8.64 12.84 14.56
CA ALA A 156 -8.55 11.78 15.56
C ALA A 156 -7.14 11.72 16.18
N TYR A 157 -7.07 11.60 17.49
CA TYR A 157 -5.85 11.51 18.29
C TYR A 157 -5.91 10.33 19.25
N VAL A 158 -4.75 9.77 19.59
CA VAL A 158 -4.66 8.75 20.64
C VAL A 158 -5.20 9.33 21.95
N SER A 159 -6.16 8.64 22.58
CA SER A 159 -6.79 9.06 23.84
C SER A 159 -6.66 7.95 24.88
N ASN A 160 -5.64 8.04 25.73
CA ASN A 160 -5.30 7.04 26.73
C ASN A 160 -5.02 7.67 28.10
N SER A 161 -5.75 8.75 28.43
CA SER A 161 -5.75 9.40 29.74
C SER A 161 -4.35 9.78 30.24
N GLY A 162 -3.52 10.35 29.36
CA GLY A 162 -2.14 10.73 29.65
C GLY A 162 -1.11 9.59 29.61
N ALA A 163 -1.52 8.32 29.48
CA ALA A 163 -0.61 7.20 29.36
C ALA A 163 -0.24 6.90 27.90
N GLN A 164 0.99 6.46 27.64
CA GLN A 164 1.42 6.06 26.30
C GLN A 164 0.67 4.80 25.81
N LEU A 165 0.40 4.77 24.52
CA LEU A 165 0.02 3.56 23.80
C LEU A 165 1.29 2.73 23.56
N THR A 166 1.40 1.56 24.20
CA THR A 166 2.61 0.73 24.11
C THR A 166 2.68 -0.10 22.83
N ALA A 167 3.89 -0.53 22.45
CA ALA A 167 4.14 -1.43 21.31
C ALA A 167 3.44 -2.80 21.42
N ALA A 168 3.04 -3.22 22.63
CA ALA A 168 2.32 -4.47 22.87
C ALA A 168 0.79 -4.34 22.69
N SER A 169 0.26 -3.12 22.65
CA SER A 169 -1.17 -2.86 22.54
C SER A 169 -1.75 -3.37 21.22
N ARG A 170 -2.91 -4.02 21.28
CA ARG A 170 -3.64 -4.53 20.10
C ARG A 170 -4.83 -3.67 19.70
N SER A 171 -5.03 -2.57 20.43
CA SER A 171 -6.09 -1.61 20.22
C SER A 171 -5.60 -0.21 20.49
N VAL A 172 -6.16 0.75 19.79
CA VAL A 172 -5.92 2.18 19.95
C VAL A 172 -7.22 2.81 20.43
N ARG A 173 -7.18 3.52 21.55
CA ARG A 173 -8.29 4.41 21.93
C ARG A 173 -8.09 5.75 21.26
N VAL A 174 -9.16 6.31 20.73
CA VAL A 174 -9.17 7.61 20.06
C VAL A 174 -10.20 8.53 20.69
N ASP A 175 -9.97 9.84 20.61
CA ASP A 175 -10.92 10.86 21.04
C ASP A 175 -12.07 11.08 20.05
N ASP A 176 -11.81 10.89 18.75
CA ASP A 176 -12.79 10.89 17.68
C ASP A 176 -12.61 9.64 16.78
N ASP A 177 -13.68 8.87 16.59
CA ASP A 177 -13.71 7.74 15.65
C ASP A 177 -14.46 8.07 14.35
N ALA A 178 -14.90 9.32 14.17
CA ALA A 178 -15.53 9.79 12.95
C ALA A 178 -14.59 9.64 11.74
N GLY A 179 -15.07 8.93 10.72
CA GLY A 179 -14.32 8.67 9.48
C GLY A 179 -13.34 7.49 9.54
N LEU A 180 -13.10 6.92 10.72
CA LEU A 180 -12.33 5.69 10.86
C LEU A 180 -13.19 4.48 10.51
N MET A 181 -12.65 3.61 9.67
CA MET A 181 -13.36 2.43 9.17
C MET A 181 -12.45 1.22 9.16
N ALA A 182 -13.03 0.05 9.40
CA ALA A 182 -12.32 -1.21 9.21
C ALA A 182 -11.81 -1.32 7.76
N GLY A 183 -10.60 -1.86 7.61
CA GLY A 183 -9.93 -2.05 6.32
C GLY A 183 -8.98 -0.91 5.93
N GLN A 184 -9.03 0.21 6.65
CA GLN A 184 -8.07 1.29 6.47
C GLN A 184 -6.69 0.94 7.04
N THR A 185 -5.66 1.53 6.45
CA THR A 185 -4.33 1.63 7.06
C THR A 185 -4.20 3.02 7.67
N ILE A 186 -3.88 3.08 8.95
CA ILE A 186 -3.62 4.32 9.68
C ILE A 186 -2.13 4.48 9.96
N PHE A 187 -1.73 5.74 10.14
CA PHE A 187 -0.40 6.16 10.54
C PHE A 187 -0.49 6.91 11.86
N ILE A 188 0.39 6.55 12.80
CA ILE A 188 0.75 7.41 13.94
C ILE A 188 2.27 7.54 13.87
N ASP A 189 2.76 8.77 13.82
CA ASP A 189 4.15 9.07 13.50
C ASP A 189 4.62 8.37 12.20
N HIS A 190 5.56 7.44 12.30
CA HIS A 190 6.06 6.61 11.19
C HIS A 190 5.54 5.17 11.20
N GLU A 191 4.74 4.78 12.20
CA GLU A 191 4.18 3.44 12.26
C GLU A 191 2.93 3.32 11.40
N GLN A 192 2.84 2.22 10.65
CA GLN A 192 1.60 1.80 9.99
C GLN A 192 0.86 0.78 10.85
N MET A 193 -0.46 0.97 10.97
CA MET A 193 -1.36 0.01 11.63
C MET A 193 -2.55 -0.32 10.73
N PHE A 194 -2.94 -1.58 10.68
CA PHE A 194 -4.11 -2.01 9.90
C PHE A 194 -5.35 -2.10 10.79
N VAL A 195 -6.42 -1.38 10.45
CA VAL A 195 -7.66 -1.35 11.23
C VAL A 195 -8.50 -2.60 10.96
N LYS A 196 -8.58 -3.47 11.95
CA LYS A 196 -9.37 -4.72 11.87
C LYS A 196 -10.84 -4.50 12.13
N GLN A 197 -11.16 -3.59 13.05
CA GLN A 197 -12.50 -3.33 13.54
C GLN A 197 -12.50 -1.98 14.25
N VAL A 198 -13.56 -1.21 14.03
CA VAL A 198 -13.84 0.03 14.77
C VAL A 198 -14.96 -0.27 15.77
N GLY A 199 -14.70 -0.10 17.06
CA GLY A 199 -15.74 -0.01 18.09
C GLY A 199 -15.83 1.43 18.58
N SER A 200 -16.74 1.71 19.53
CA SER A 200 -16.92 3.05 20.10
C SER A 200 -15.62 3.58 20.71
N SER A 201 -14.93 4.48 19.99
CA SER A 201 -13.64 5.07 20.39
C SER A 201 -12.51 4.07 20.67
N LEU A 202 -12.68 2.79 20.35
CA LEU A 202 -11.70 1.72 20.55
C LEU A 202 -11.51 0.95 19.26
N ILE A 203 -10.35 1.13 18.64
CA ILE A 203 -10.01 0.59 17.34
C ILE A 203 -9.13 -0.63 17.54
N ASN A 204 -9.57 -1.80 17.07
CA ASN A 204 -8.73 -3.00 17.07
C ASN A 204 -7.84 -2.97 15.83
N VAL A 205 -6.53 -3.10 16.03
CA VAL A 205 -5.54 -2.96 14.95
C VAL A 205 -4.56 -4.13 14.92
N VAL A 206 -3.88 -4.29 13.78
CA VAL A 206 -2.58 -4.94 13.73
C VAL A 206 -1.54 -3.82 13.71
N ARG A 207 -0.63 -3.83 14.70
CA ARG A 207 0.49 -2.87 14.84
C ARG A 207 1.67 -3.27 13.95
N GLY A 208 2.52 -2.30 13.63
CA GLY A 208 3.78 -2.53 12.93
C GLY A 208 3.62 -3.29 11.61
N VAL A 209 2.68 -2.87 10.77
CA VAL A 209 2.46 -3.54 9.48
C VAL A 209 3.39 -2.99 8.40
N ASN A 210 3.51 -3.73 7.29
CA ASN A 210 4.22 -3.30 6.09
C ASN A 210 5.68 -2.88 6.32
N GLY A 211 6.37 -3.59 7.22
CA GLY A 211 7.78 -3.35 7.53
C GLY A 211 8.04 -2.19 8.50
N THR A 212 6.99 -1.59 9.08
CA THR A 212 7.16 -0.63 10.19
C THR A 212 7.20 -1.37 11.54
N PRO A 213 8.00 -0.93 12.52
CA PRO A 213 7.98 -1.54 13.85
C PRO A 213 6.81 -1.02 14.69
N ALA A 214 6.27 -1.86 15.56
CA ALA A 214 5.36 -1.41 16.61
C ALA A 214 6.13 -0.53 17.62
N THR A 215 5.68 0.71 17.80
CA THR A 215 6.37 1.75 18.56
C THR A 215 5.45 2.30 19.66
N ASN A 216 6.03 2.84 20.73
CA ASN A 216 5.23 3.55 21.72
C ASN A 216 4.81 4.91 21.18
N HIS A 217 3.54 5.28 21.34
CA HIS A 217 3.03 6.60 20.98
C HIS A 217 2.48 7.31 22.21
N LEU A 218 2.70 8.62 22.28
CA LEU A 218 2.19 9.44 23.37
C LEU A 218 0.68 9.62 23.27
N ASP A 219 0.04 9.91 24.40
CA ASP A 219 -1.31 10.44 24.41
C ASP A 219 -1.37 11.76 23.60
N GLY A 220 -2.44 11.96 22.83
CA GLY A 220 -2.55 13.10 21.91
C GLY A 220 -1.76 12.96 20.60
N SER A 221 -1.15 11.80 20.30
CA SER A 221 -0.52 11.57 19.00
C SER A 221 -1.58 11.49 17.89
N GLU A 222 -1.35 12.19 16.78
CA GLU A 222 -2.31 12.30 15.67
C GLU A 222 -2.45 10.98 14.90
N VAL A 223 -3.69 10.62 14.57
CA VAL A 223 -4.04 9.47 13.73
C VAL A 223 -4.37 9.93 12.31
N LYS A 224 -3.58 9.47 11.34
CA LYS A 224 -3.78 9.78 9.91
C LYS A 224 -4.23 8.55 9.16
N VAL A 225 -5.09 8.71 8.16
CA VAL A 225 -5.55 7.60 7.29
C VAL A 225 -4.85 7.67 5.94
N LEU A 226 -4.33 6.53 5.46
CA LEU A 226 -3.82 6.41 4.09
C LEU A 226 -4.97 6.37 3.09
N GLN A 227 -4.94 7.25 2.09
CA GLN A 227 -5.94 7.33 1.03
C GLN A 227 -5.42 6.83 -0.32
N PHE A 228 -6.06 5.76 -0.81
CA PHE A 228 -5.83 5.21 -2.13
C PHE A 228 -6.51 6.04 -3.23
N PRO A 229 -6.07 5.96 -4.50
CA PRO A 229 -6.77 6.60 -5.62
C PRO A 229 -8.22 6.13 -5.69
N ALA A 230 -9.17 7.04 -5.91
CA ALA A 230 -10.59 6.72 -5.90
C ALA A 230 -10.92 5.64 -6.95
N GLU A 231 -10.23 5.69 -8.08
CA GLU A 231 -10.27 4.74 -9.19
C GLU A 231 -9.84 3.33 -8.74
N VAL A 232 -8.81 3.23 -7.89
CA VAL A 232 -8.31 1.97 -7.32
C VAL A 232 -9.28 1.40 -6.29
N VAL A 233 -9.86 2.26 -5.46
CA VAL A 233 -10.92 1.87 -4.52
C VAL A 233 -12.13 1.34 -5.29
N GLU A 234 -12.55 2.05 -6.34
CA GLU A 234 -13.70 1.70 -7.17
C GLU A 234 -13.48 0.38 -7.91
N ALA A 235 -12.33 0.23 -8.58
CA ALA A 235 -11.93 -0.99 -9.26
C ALA A 235 -11.90 -2.20 -8.31
N THR A 236 -11.40 -2.01 -7.09
CA THR A 236 -11.38 -3.05 -6.05
C THR A 236 -12.81 -3.46 -5.68
N LEU A 237 -13.71 -2.50 -5.47
CA LEU A 237 -15.10 -2.77 -5.14
C LEU A 237 -15.84 -3.48 -6.29
N LEU A 238 -15.66 -3.05 -7.53
CA LEU A 238 -16.27 -3.69 -8.70
C LEU A 238 -15.78 -5.14 -8.86
N THR A 239 -14.47 -5.36 -8.71
CA THR A 239 -13.86 -6.69 -8.75
C THR A 239 -14.41 -7.60 -7.63
N ALA A 240 -14.58 -7.08 -6.42
CA ALA A 240 -15.14 -7.82 -5.29
C ALA A 240 -16.63 -8.15 -5.51
N VAL A 241 -17.42 -7.21 -6.05
CA VAL A 241 -18.84 -7.42 -6.38
C VAL A 241 -19.02 -8.47 -7.47
N ASP A 242 -18.24 -8.40 -8.54
CA ASP A 242 -18.26 -9.39 -9.62
C ASP A 242 -17.98 -10.80 -9.07
N ARG A 243 -16.93 -10.94 -8.25
CA ARG A 243 -16.61 -12.22 -7.61
C ARG A 243 -17.66 -12.72 -6.64
N TRP A 244 -18.28 -11.81 -5.88
CA TRP A 244 -19.42 -12.16 -5.05
C TRP A 244 -20.57 -12.73 -5.89
N ARG A 245 -20.91 -12.11 -7.02
CA ARG A 245 -21.99 -12.59 -7.91
C ARG A 245 -21.66 -13.91 -8.60
N ARG A 246 -20.40 -14.13 -8.98
CA ARG A 246 -19.96 -15.40 -9.61
C ARG A 246 -20.13 -16.61 -8.69
N ARG A 247 -20.05 -16.43 -7.37
CA ARG A 247 -20.29 -17.55 -6.42
C ARG A 247 -21.73 -18.07 -6.51
N ASP A 248 -22.67 -17.22 -6.93
CA ASP A 248 -24.09 -17.50 -7.01
C ASP A 248 -24.47 -18.08 -8.40
N GLY A 249 -23.48 -18.40 -9.24
CA GLY A 249 -23.67 -19.00 -10.57
C GLY A 249 -24.11 -18.01 -11.66
N ILE A 250 -24.34 -16.74 -11.32
CA ILE A 250 -24.74 -15.68 -12.24
C ILE A 250 -23.48 -14.97 -12.75
N ALA A 251 -22.68 -15.66 -13.55
CA ALA A 251 -21.59 -15.03 -14.28
C ALA A 251 -22.05 -14.71 -15.70
N SER A 252 -21.88 -13.45 -16.13
CA SER A 252 -21.93 -13.12 -17.55
C SER A 252 -20.89 -13.95 -18.28
N ARG A 253 -21.32 -14.67 -19.32
CA ARG A 253 -20.43 -15.36 -20.25
C ARG A 253 -19.55 -14.29 -20.91
N SER A 254 -18.34 -14.06 -20.39
CA SER A 254 -17.32 -13.49 -21.26
C SER A 254 -17.09 -14.51 -22.36
N HIS A 255 -17.18 -14.07 -23.62
CA HIS A 255 -16.87 -14.87 -24.81
C HIS A 255 -15.39 -15.29 -24.76
N ALA A 256 -15.08 -16.31 -23.96
CA ALA A 256 -13.89 -17.11 -24.15
C ALA A 256 -14.18 -18.03 -25.32
N LEU A 257 -13.37 -17.92 -26.38
CA LEU A 257 -13.30 -18.96 -27.40
C LEU A 257 -13.03 -20.29 -26.70
N ASP A 258 -13.76 -21.30 -27.13
CA ASP A 258 -13.73 -22.67 -26.60
C ASP A 258 -12.29 -23.19 -26.55
N GLY A 259 -11.77 -23.46 -25.35
CA GLY A 259 -10.46 -24.10 -25.15
C GLY A 259 -9.34 -23.31 -24.46
N SER A 260 -9.51 -22.04 -24.06
CA SER A 260 -8.50 -21.37 -23.23
C SER A 260 -8.65 -21.76 -21.75
N PRO A 261 -7.58 -22.16 -21.03
CA PRO A 261 -7.65 -22.39 -19.60
C PRO A 261 -8.10 -21.09 -18.91
N SER A 262 -9.25 -21.14 -18.23
CA SER A 262 -9.84 -20.01 -17.50
C SER A 262 -9.12 -19.74 -16.17
N THR A 263 -7.78 -19.76 -16.15
CA THR A 263 -6.97 -19.72 -14.92
C THR A 263 -6.58 -18.31 -14.48
N LEU A 264 -6.81 -17.28 -15.30
CA LEU A 264 -6.55 -15.88 -14.96
C LEU A 264 -7.87 -15.09 -14.92
N TYR A 265 -8.11 -14.37 -13.82
CA TYR A 265 -9.20 -13.41 -13.73
C TYR A 265 -8.94 -12.27 -14.72
N ASP A 266 -9.76 -12.15 -15.75
CA ASP A 266 -9.79 -10.97 -16.61
C ASP A 266 -10.75 -9.93 -15.98
N PRO A 267 -10.26 -8.74 -15.58
CA PRO A 267 -11.13 -7.70 -15.04
C PRO A 267 -12.16 -7.24 -16.08
N SER A 268 -13.29 -6.69 -15.63
CA SER A 268 -14.25 -6.08 -16.55
C SER A 268 -13.64 -4.89 -17.30
N GLU A 269 -14.19 -4.54 -18.46
CA GLU A 269 -13.71 -3.40 -19.24
C GLU A 269 -13.74 -2.08 -18.45
N ASP A 270 -14.74 -1.88 -17.58
CA ASP A 270 -14.79 -0.70 -16.71
C ASP A 270 -13.64 -0.68 -15.70
N VAL A 271 -13.30 -1.85 -15.12
CA VAL A 271 -12.13 -1.97 -14.23
C VAL A 271 -10.84 -1.69 -15.00
N LYS A 272 -10.71 -2.20 -16.23
CA LYS A 272 -9.55 -1.93 -17.09
C LYS A 272 -9.41 -0.44 -17.40
N ARG A 273 -10.53 0.26 -17.69
CA ARG A 273 -10.54 1.70 -17.94
C ARG A 273 -10.13 2.51 -16.71
N LEU A 274 -10.67 2.18 -15.53
CA LEU A 274 -10.30 2.84 -14.27
C LEU A 274 -8.81 2.66 -13.95
N LEU A 275 -8.28 1.47 -14.18
CA LEU A 275 -6.90 1.12 -13.83
C LEU A 275 -5.87 1.46 -14.91
N GLY A 276 -6.31 1.79 -16.14
CA GLY A 276 -5.45 2.10 -17.28
C GLY A 276 -4.34 3.10 -16.97
N PRO A 277 -4.63 4.27 -16.34
CA PRO A 277 -3.62 5.26 -15.98
C PRO A 277 -2.57 4.76 -14.98
N TYR A 278 -2.90 3.75 -14.18
CA TYR A 278 -2.01 3.20 -13.16
C TYR A 278 -1.19 2.00 -13.64
N ARG A 279 -1.35 1.57 -14.89
CA ARG A 279 -0.65 0.38 -15.38
C ARG A 279 0.84 0.67 -15.54
N ARG A 280 1.69 -0.18 -14.96
CA ARG A 280 3.14 -0.22 -15.20
C ARG A 280 3.42 -1.35 -16.16
N PHE A 281 3.92 -1.02 -17.35
CA PHE A 281 4.45 -2.03 -18.25
C PHE A 281 5.86 -2.39 -17.79
N SER A 282 6.15 -3.69 -17.66
CA SER A 282 7.53 -4.13 -17.47
C SER A 282 8.31 -3.72 -18.72
N ILE A 283 9.39 -2.97 -18.52
CA ILE A 283 10.36 -2.63 -19.57
C ILE A 283 11.38 -3.76 -19.66
#